data_AF-A0A929D3Y7-F1
#
_entry.id   AF-A0A929D3Y7-F1
#
_cell.length_a   1.000
_cell.length_b   1.000
_cell.length_c   1.000
_cell.angle_alpha   90.00
_cell.angle_beta   90.00
_cell.angle_gamma   90.00
#
_symmetry.space_group_name_H-M   'P 1'
#
loop_
_entity.id
_entity.type
_entity.pdbx_description
1 polymer ?
#
loop_
_entity_poly.entity_id
_entity_poly.type
_entity_poly.pdbx_seq_one_letter_code
_entity_poly.pdbx_strand_id
1 'polypeptide(L)'
;MREKTEEITEALRPYEICFKGLDYVNKFFRALFIRADETQAVMEANDLARKIFGIKTERPYMPQMSLFYGNLPVETKKLIIAHLGDSPAGSFKVRRIHLFSTSGQTGDWYEVASFPVL
;
A
#
# COMPACT_ATOMS: atom_id res chain seq x y z
N MET A 1 16.96 -6.69 7.92
CA MET A 1 15.74 -5.97 7.46
C MET A 1 16.01 -4.49 7.23
N ARG A 2 16.66 -3.77 8.16
CA ARG A 2 17.03 -2.35 7.95
C ARG A 2 17.93 -2.13 6.73
N GLU A 3 19.07 -2.81 6.66
CA GLU A 3 20.01 -2.75 5.51
C GLU A 3 19.31 -3.03 4.18
N LYS A 4 18.41 -4.03 4.15
CA LYS A 4 17.60 -4.36 2.98
C LYS A 4 16.62 -3.23 2.59
N THR A 5 15.99 -2.57 3.57
CA THR A 5 15.13 -1.42 3.30
C THR A 5 15.93 -0.23 2.80
N GLU A 6 17.14 -0.04 3.32
CA GLU A 6 18.08 1.00 2.88
C GLU A 6 18.51 0.78 1.42
N GLU A 7 18.89 -0.45 1.06
CA GLU A 7 19.20 -0.86 -0.31
C GLU A 7 18.02 -0.56 -1.27
N ILE A 8 16.78 -0.80 -0.83
CA ILE A 8 15.58 -0.44 -1.62
C ILE A 8 15.52 1.07 -1.83
N THR A 9 15.69 1.88 -0.77
CA THR A 9 15.59 3.34 -0.89
C THR A 9 16.71 3.97 -1.70
N GLU A 10 17.90 3.37 -1.74
CA GLU A 10 19.02 3.82 -2.57
C GLU A 10 18.82 3.47 -4.05
N ALA A 11 18.14 2.35 -4.33
CA ALA A 11 17.86 1.93 -5.71
C ALA A 11 16.59 2.56 -6.30
N LEU A 12 15.67 3.06 -5.46
CA LEU A 12 14.46 3.74 -5.90
C LEU A 12 14.72 5.20 -6.21
N ARG A 13 14.23 5.64 -7.37
CA ARG A 13 14.03 7.07 -7.64
C ARG A 13 12.69 7.50 -7.04
N PRO A 14 12.52 8.78 -6.66
CA PRO A 14 11.25 9.28 -6.18
C PRO A 14 10.17 9.11 -7.26
N TYR A 15 9.07 8.45 -6.91
CA TYR A 15 7.97 8.14 -7.81
C TYR A 15 6.66 8.67 -7.26
N GLU A 16 5.64 8.71 -8.11
CA GLU A 16 4.31 9.19 -7.79
C GLU A 16 3.32 8.03 -7.75
N ILE A 17 2.44 8.05 -6.74
CA ILE A 17 1.28 7.17 -6.63
C ILE A 17 0.06 8.00 -6.99
N CYS A 18 -0.65 7.58 -8.04
CA CYS A 18 -1.92 8.17 -8.48
C CYS A 18 -3.08 7.26 -8.10
N PHE A 19 -4.22 7.83 -7.73
CA PHE A 19 -5.40 7.08 -7.31
C PHE A 19 -6.49 7.03 -8.40
N LYS A 20 -7.11 5.85 -8.57
CA LYS A 20 -8.19 5.62 -9.55
C LYS A 20 -9.59 5.71 -8.97
N GLY A 21 -9.76 5.36 -7.69
CA GLY A 21 -11.09 5.32 -7.06
C GLY A 21 -11.18 4.32 -5.91
N LEU A 22 -12.36 4.31 -5.28
CA LEU A 22 -12.68 3.46 -4.14
C LEU A 22 -13.08 2.06 -4.57
N ASP A 23 -12.69 1.06 -3.78
CA ASP A 23 -13.08 -0.32 -3.97
C ASP A 23 -13.08 -1.10 -2.64
N TYR A 24 -13.63 -2.31 -2.65
CA TYR A 24 -13.75 -3.16 -1.49
C TYR A 24 -13.61 -4.64 -1.81
N VAL A 25 -13.14 -5.41 -0.82
CA VAL A 25 -13.12 -6.87 -0.85
C VAL A 25 -13.63 -7.40 0.50
N ASN A 26 -14.17 -8.62 0.53
CA ASN A 26 -14.55 -9.30 1.77
C ASN A 26 -13.35 -9.99 2.43
N LYS A 27 -12.30 -9.20 2.72
CA LYS A 27 -11.10 -9.62 3.45
C LYS A 27 -10.74 -8.54 4.47
N PHE A 28 -10.35 -8.95 5.68
CA PHE A 28 -10.10 -8.05 6.81
C PHE A 28 -9.19 -6.86 6.45
N PHE A 29 -8.01 -7.11 5.87
CA PHE A 29 -7.04 -6.06 5.49
C PHE A 29 -7.35 -5.36 4.15
N ARG A 30 -8.44 -5.69 3.48
CA ARG A 30 -8.84 -5.12 2.19
C ARG A 30 -10.33 -4.79 2.19
N ALA A 31 -10.86 -4.41 3.35
CA ALA A 31 -12.29 -4.25 3.55
C ALA A 31 -12.84 -3.02 2.83
N LEU A 32 -12.09 -1.91 2.81
CA LEU A 32 -12.32 -0.72 2.00
C LEU A 32 -10.97 -0.06 1.71
N PHE A 33 -10.73 0.33 0.47
CA PHE A 33 -9.45 0.89 0.04
C PHE A 33 -9.61 1.79 -1.19
N ILE A 34 -8.60 2.59 -1.47
CA ILE A 34 -8.45 3.33 -2.72
C ILE A 34 -7.49 2.55 -3.61
N ARG A 35 -7.88 2.26 -4.85
CA ARG A 35 -7.00 1.69 -5.86
C ARG A 35 -6.00 2.75 -6.33
N ALA A 36 -4.74 2.34 -6.44
CA ALA A 36 -3.73 3.14 -7.10
C ALA A 36 -3.49 2.66 -8.54
N ASP A 37 -2.93 3.52 -9.36
CA ASP A 37 -2.45 3.20 -10.69
C ASP A 37 -1.30 2.19 -10.63
N GLU A 38 -1.38 1.17 -11.49
CA GLU A 38 -0.28 0.23 -11.77
C GLU A 38 0.73 0.89 -12.73
N THR A 39 1.24 2.07 -12.35
CA THR A 39 2.30 2.72 -13.13
C THR A 39 3.56 1.88 -13.10
N GLN A 40 4.39 1.98 -14.14
CA GLN A 40 5.66 1.25 -14.20
C GLN A 40 6.50 1.44 -12.93
N ALA A 41 6.62 2.67 -12.44
CA ALA A 41 7.41 2.97 -11.24
C ALA A 41 6.85 2.31 -9.96
N VAL A 42 5.53 2.25 -9.80
CA VAL A 42 4.88 1.59 -8.64
C VAL A 42 5.11 0.07 -8.69
N MET A 43 5.00 -0.52 -9.88
CA MET A 43 5.18 -1.96 -10.05
C MET A 43 6.64 -2.36 -9.86
N GLU A 44 7.59 -1.61 -10.46
CA GLU A 44 9.03 -1.80 -10.28
C GLU A 44 9.46 -1.66 -8.81
N ALA A 45 8.86 -0.73 -8.06
CA ALA A 45 9.16 -0.57 -6.64
C ALA A 45 8.76 -1.80 -5.81
N ASN A 46 7.59 -2.39 -6.09
CA ASN A 46 7.20 -3.65 -5.47
C ASN A 46 8.11 -4.80 -5.90
N ASP A 47 8.48 -4.91 -7.17
CA ASP A 47 9.31 -6.00 -7.68
C ASP A 47 10.73 -5.95 -7.10
N LEU A 48 11.31 -4.76 -7.01
CA LEU A 48 12.58 -4.51 -6.31
C LEU A 48 12.50 -4.93 -4.85
N ALA A 49 11.46 -4.51 -4.13
CA ALA A 49 11.28 -4.89 -2.73
C ALA A 49 11.15 -6.42 -2.58
N ARG A 50 10.34 -7.09 -3.41
CA ARG A 50 10.21 -8.56 -3.42
C ARG A 50 11.55 -9.24 -3.65
N LYS A 51 12.33 -8.76 -4.61
CA LYS A 51 13.67 -9.29 -4.92
C LYS A 51 14.62 -9.18 -3.73
N ILE A 52 14.77 -8.00 -3.15
CA ILE A 52 15.70 -7.74 -2.04
C ILE A 52 15.28 -8.50 -0.76
N PHE A 53 13.99 -8.55 -0.47
CA PHE A 53 13.47 -9.33 0.66
C PHE A 53 13.43 -10.84 0.40
N GLY A 54 13.69 -11.30 -0.84
CA GLY A 54 13.64 -12.72 -1.20
C GLY A 54 12.23 -13.31 -1.21
N ILE A 55 11.20 -12.47 -1.43
CA ILE A 55 9.81 -12.88 -1.45
C ILE A 55 9.50 -13.56 -2.79
N LYS A 56 9.25 -14.88 -2.73
CA LYS A 56 8.78 -15.66 -3.87
C LYS A 56 7.25 -15.80 -3.78
N THR A 57 6.51 -15.01 -4.54
CA THR A 57 5.05 -15.14 -4.64
C THR A 57 4.58 -14.90 -6.06
N GLU A 58 3.67 -15.76 -6.52
CA GLU A 58 2.98 -15.62 -7.81
C GLU A 58 1.77 -14.68 -7.72
N ARG A 59 1.44 -14.20 -6.52
CA ARG A 59 0.28 -13.31 -6.35
C ARG A 59 0.55 -11.97 -7.05
N PRO A 60 -0.33 -11.56 -7.99
CA PRO A 60 -0.25 -10.24 -8.59
C PRO A 60 -0.23 -9.16 -7.53
N TYR A 61 0.64 -8.17 -7.69
CA TYR A 61 0.60 -6.97 -6.87
C TYR A 61 -0.56 -6.10 -7.34
N MET A 62 -1.38 -5.64 -6.38
CA MET A 62 -2.46 -4.70 -6.65
C MET A 62 -2.22 -3.50 -5.72
N PRO A 63 -1.68 -2.38 -6.22
CA PRO A 63 -1.36 -1.23 -5.38
C PRO A 63 -2.66 -0.60 -4.87
N GLN A 64 -2.75 -0.43 -3.55
CA GLN A 64 -3.91 0.13 -2.88
C GLN A 64 -3.51 0.85 -1.60
N MET A 65 -4.28 1.86 -1.22
CA MET A 65 -4.24 2.50 0.09
C MET A 65 -5.46 2.09 0.90
N SER A 66 -5.24 1.33 1.96
CA SER A 66 -6.31 0.87 2.84
C SER A 66 -6.94 2.05 3.59
N LEU A 67 -8.28 2.11 3.60
CA LEU A 67 -9.05 3.09 4.37
C LEU A 67 -9.62 2.49 5.65
N PHE A 68 -9.98 1.20 5.60
CA PHE A 68 -10.58 0.51 6.73
C PHE A 68 -10.16 -0.96 6.77
N TYR A 69 -9.84 -1.45 7.97
CA TYR A 69 -9.64 -2.86 8.27
C TYR A 69 -10.79 -3.39 9.12
N GLY A 70 -11.36 -4.53 8.73
CA GLY A 70 -12.43 -5.16 9.49
C GLY A 70 -13.43 -5.92 8.64
N ASN A 71 -14.55 -6.28 9.26
CA ASN A 71 -15.62 -7.07 8.65
C ASN A 71 -16.90 -6.24 8.59
N LEU A 72 -16.97 -5.32 7.63
CA LEU A 72 -18.23 -4.62 7.33
C LEU A 72 -19.11 -5.47 6.40
N PRO A 73 -20.45 -5.44 6.58
CA PRO A 73 -21.38 -5.94 5.58
C PRO A 73 -21.16 -5.26 4.23
N VAL A 74 -21.40 -5.99 3.14
CA VAL A 74 -21.25 -5.47 1.77
C VAL A 74 -22.10 -4.21 1.54
N GLU A 75 -23.33 -4.21 2.03
CA GLU A 75 -24.24 -3.06 1.87
C GLU A 75 -23.72 -1.81 2.58
N THR A 76 -23.11 -1.96 3.76
CA THR A 76 -22.46 -0.83 4.45
C THR A 76 -21.29 -0.28 3.64
N LYS A 77 -20.47 -1.15 3.03
CA LYS A 77 -19.35 -0.72 2.17
C LYS A 77 -19.85 0.05 0.95
N LYS A 78 -20.92 -0.43 0.29
CA LYS A 78 -21.55 0.24 -0.85
C LYS A 78 -22.09 1.62 -0.47
N LEU A 79 -22.75 1.74 0.70
CA LEU A 79 -23.24 3.03 1.20
C LEU A 79 -22.10 4.01 1.46
N ILE A 80 -21.00 3.56 2.05
CA ILE A 80 -19.80 4.39 2.27
C ILE A 80 -19.24 4.89 0.93
N ILE A 81 -19.07 4.01 -0.05
CA ILE A 81 -18.57 4.38 -1.39
C ILE A 81 -19.51 5.38 -2.06
N ALA A 82 -20.83 5.13 -2.04
CA ALA A 82 -21.82 6.03 -2.61
C ALA A 82 -21.82 7.41 -1.94
N HIS A 83 -21.57 7.47 -0.63
CA HIS A 83 -21.49 8.73 0.11
C HIS A 83 -20.20 9.51 -0.17
N LEU A 84 -19.07 8.81 -0.33
CA LEU A 84 -17.78 9.43 -0.67
C LEU A 84 -17.72 9.90 -2.13
N GLY A 85 -18.56 9.33 -3.00
CA GLY A 85 -18.61 9.66 -4.43
C GLY A 85 -17.34 9.24 -5.17
N ASP A 86 -17.05 9.92 -6.28
CA ASP A 86 -15.96 9.57 -7.21
C ASP A 86 -14.55 9.96 -6.73
N SER A 87 -14.34 10.40 -5.47
CA SER A 87 -13.02 10.88 -5.03
C SER A 87 -12.39 9.96 -3.97
N PRO A 88 -11.07 9.68 -4.06
CA PRO A 88 -10.05 10.68 -4.35
C PRO A 88 -9.39 10.52 -5.73
N ALA A 89 -9.67 11.46 -6.62
CA ALA A 89 -8.70 11.86 -7.62
C ALA A 89 -7.56 12.59 -6.88
N GLY A 90 -6.35 12.10 -7.02
CA GLY A 90 -5.20 12.68 -6.34
C GLY A 90 -3.97 11.84 -6.55
N SER A 91 -2.83 12.46 -6.29
CA SER A 91 -1.55 11.80 -6.35
C SER A 91 -0.65 12.32 -5.23
N PHE A 92 0.35 11.52 -4.89
CA PHE A 92 1.41 11.98 -4.00
C PHE A 92 2.75 11.38 -4.42
N LYS A 93 3.79 12.18 -4.21
CA LYS A 93 5.18 11.74 -4.39
C LYS A 93 5.63 10.95 -3.16
N VAL A 94 6.12 9.74 -3.38
CA VAL A 94 6.74 8.92 -2.33
C VAL A 94 8.09 9.53 -1.98
N ARG A 95 8.22 10.00 -0.74
CA ARG A 95 9.44 10.62 -0.22
C ARG A 95 10.15 9.77 0.82
N ARG A 96 9.45 8.81 1.43
CA ARG A 96 9.96 7.97 2.51
C ARG A 96 9.36 6.58 2.43
N ILE A 97 10.14 5.59 2.86
CA ILE A 97 9.70 4.21 3.08
C ILE A 97 9.89 3.90 4.56
N HIS A 98 8.86 3.29 5.16
CA HIS A 98 8.86 2.91 6.57
C HIS A 98 8.94 1.39 6.68
N LEU A 99 9.84 0.92 7.54
CA LEU A 99 9.94 -0.48 7.93
C LEU A 99 9.11 -0.67 9.21
N PHE A 100 8.09 -1.52 9.14
CA PHE A 100 7.21 -1.83 10.27
C PHE A 100 7.40 -3.27 10.73
N SER A 101 7.30 -3.49 12.04
CA SER A 101 7.00 -4.79 12.62
C SER A 101 5.48 -4.94 12.63
N THR A 102 4.97 -5.99 11.98
CA THR A 102 3.53 -6.23 11.79
C THR A 102 3.03 -7.50 12.49
N SER A 103 3.80 -7.97 13.48
CA SER A 103 3.41 -9.08 14.35
C SER A 103 2.26 -8.68 15.26
N GLY A 104 1.36 -9.63 15.56
CA GLY A 104 0.21 -9.38 16.45
C GLY A 104 -0.97 -8.72 15.74
N GLN A 105 -1.81 -8.02 16.52
CA GLN A 105 -2.94 -7.26 16.00
C GLN A 105 -2.47 -5.92 15.42
N THR A 106 -3.32 -5.24 14.65
CA THR A 106 -2.95 -3.96 14.03
C THR A 106 -2.56 -2.88 15.04
N GLY A 107 -3.05 -2.95 16.28
CA GLY A 107 -2.66 -2.05 17.37
C GLY A 107 -1.27 -2.33 17.96
N ASP A 108 -0.70 -3.51 17.70
CA ASP A 108 0.63 -3.91 18.16
C ASP A 108 1.73 -3.53 17.14
N TRP A 109 1.32 -3.07 15.96
CA TRP A 109 2.26 -2.71 14.90
C TRP A 109 3.04 -1.46 15.30
N TYR A 110 4.34 -1.49 15.08
CA TYR A 110 5.21 -0.36 15.37
C TYR A 110 6.24 -0.13 14.28
N GLU A 111 6.61 1.13 14.11
CA GLU A 111 7.66 1.52 13.19
C GLU A 111 9.02 1.10 13.76
N VAL A 112 9.80 0.37 12.96
CA VAL A 112 11.18 -0.02 13.28
C VAL A 112 12.16 1.05 12.80
N ALA A 113 11.94 1.61 11.61
CA ALA A 113 12.76 2.65 11.01
C ALA A 113 12.05 3.32 9.82
N SER A 114 12.53 4.49 9.41
CA SER A 114 12.07 5.19 8.22
C SER A 114 13.24 5.79 7.44
N PHE A 115 13.19 5.66 6.11
CA PHE A 115 14.27 5.96 5.18
C PHE A 115 13.76 6.92 4.10
N PRO A 116 14.48 8.00 3.77
CA PRO A 116 14.13 8.84 2.63
C PRO A 116 14.34 8.10 1.31
N VAL A 117 13.50 8.36 0.31
CA VAL A 117 13.74 7.96 -1.09
C VAL A 117 14.48 9.11 -1.75
N LEU A 118 15.69 8.86 -2.26
CA LEU A 118 16.63 9.87 -2.76
C LEU A 118 16.43 10.15 -4.25
#